data_AF-A0A1H7T4F0-F1
#
_entry.id   AF-A0A1H7T4F0-F1
#
_cell.length_a   1.000
_cell.length_b   1.000
_cell.length_c   1.000
_cell.angle_alpha   90.00
_cell.angle_beta   90.00
_cell.angle_gamma   90.00
#
_symmetry.space_group_name_H-M   'P 1'
#
loop_
_entity.id
_entity.type
_entity.pdbx_description
1 polymer ?
#
loop_
_entity_poly.entity_id
_entity_poly.type
_entity_poly.pdbx_seq_one_letter_code
_entity_poly.pdbx_strand_id
1 'polypeptide(L)'
;MHIPPHDNHNKPIVDVDNATVPLNYFNIVKLNQGETFEYRVPGYETCIVPATGTVTIETGGETYKDIGVRTGDVFDGDPEGVYVPTDTGAQITCRSATAEVFIAGAKFADTLKPFAVRTKDLDKVQYGSDDTKTHRRIAHILGAQYHDRVGRLLVSELFTVGQGGWSGFPSHKHDTDRLPDETRHDETYNFRFKPNYGSGVQMLQREDNKPGDAYHIMDGSTICLDKGYHPCAVLPGYEMYYFTILGGLSQRSLKQYFQPTHAEQLHTIPGIMDMVAKFK
;
A
#
# COMPACT_ATOMS: atom_id res chain seq x y z
N MET A 1 13.13 2.57 9.23
CA MET A 1 11.84 3.28 9.19
C MET A 1 11.68 4.10 7.93
N HIS A 2 12.28 5.30 7.81
CA HIS A 2 12.28 6.07 6.56
C HIS A 2 13.45 5.68 5.67
N ILE A 3 13.14 5.33 4.43
CA ILE A 3 14.10 5.04 3.36
C ILE A 3 13.94 6.17 2.32
N PRO A 4 14.93 7.06 2.17
CA PRO A 4 14.91 8.11 1.17
C PRO A 4 14.78 7.56 -0.26
N PRO A 5 14.25 8.36 -1.21
CA PRO A 5 14.23 7.96 -2.61
C PRO A 5 15.65 7.72 -3.12
N HIS A 6 15.82 6.62 -3.84
CA HIS A 6 17.08 6.23 -4.46
C HIS A 6 16.80 5.31 -5.65
N ASP A 7 17.79 5.12 -6.53
CA ASP A 7 17.76 4.02 -7.49
C ASP A 7 18.09 2.73 -6.74
N ASN A 8 17.09 1.87 -6.56
CA ASN A 8 17.26 0.57 -5.91
C ASN A 8 17.87 -0.48 -6.85
N HIS A 9 18.17 -0.14 -8.12
CA HIS A 9 18.71 -1.04 -9.12
C HIS A 9 17.89 -2.34 -9.25
N ASN A 10 16.55 -2.20 -9.20
CA ASN A 10 15.58 -3.29 -9.20
C ASN A 10 15.76 -4.32 -8.05
N LYS A 11 16.51 -3.99 -6.99
CA LYS A 11 16.64 -4.79 -5.77
C LYS A 11 15.59 -4.39 -4.74
N PRO A 12 15.14 -5.32 -3.87
CA PRO A 12 14.12 -5.02 -2.86
C PRO A 12 14.49 -3.80 -2.01
N ILE A 13 13.53 -2.88 -1.84
CA ILE A 13 13.64 -1.74 -0.93
C ILE A 13 13.38 -2.21 0.50
N VAL A 14 12.41 -3.11 0.65
CA VAL A 14 12.13 -3.84 1.89
C VAL A 14 12.26 -5.33 1.54
N ASP A 15 13.39 -5.91 1.94
CA ASP A 15 13.66 -7.33 1.70
C ASP A 15 12.99 -8.21 2.77
N VAL A 16 13.00 -9.52 2.55
CA VAL A 16 12.53 -10.52 3.52
C VAL A 16 13.24 -10.39 4.86
N ASP A 17 12.53 -10.75 5.94
CA ASP A 17 13.03 -10.65 7.32
C ASP A 17 13.55 -9.24 7.69
N ASN A 18 12.97 -8.20 7.09
CA ASN A 18 13.27 -6.81 7.44
C ASN A 18 13.17 -6.57 8.96
N ALA A 19 14.18 -5.92 9.54
CA ALA A 19 14.26 -5.71 10.99
C ALA A 19 13.13 -4.83 11.57
N THR A 20 12.44 -4.03 10.74
CA THR A 20 11.35 -3.13 11.15
C THR A 20 9.98 -3.75 10.86
N VAL A 21 9.82 -4.35 9.68
CA VAL A 21 8.55 -4.90 9.16
C VAL A 21 8.75 -6.33 8.64
N PRO A 22 9.08 -7.30 9.52
CA PRO A 22 9.46 -8.65 9.11
C PRO A 22 8.37 -9.41 8.34
N LEU A 23 7.11 -8.99 8.40
CA LEU A 23 6.02 -9.61 7.65
C LEU A 23 5.91 -9.10 6.22
N ASN A 24 6.55 -7.98 5.86
CA ASN A 24 6.38 -7.34 4.56
C ASN A 24 7.59 -7.53 3.64
N TYR A 25 7.32 -7.45 2.35
CA TYR A 25 8.31 -7.33 1.27
C TYR A 25 7.88 -6.22 0.32
N PHE A 26 8.84 -5.45 -0.20
CA PHE A 26 8.57 -4.43 -1.20
C PHE A 26 9.74 -4.22 -2.16
N ASN A 27 9.45 -4.24 -3.45
CA ASN A 27 10.38 -3.86 -4.51
C ASN A 27 9.72 -2.92 -5.52
N ILE A 28 10.52 -2.03 -6.11
CA ILE A 28 10.16 -1.23 -7.27
C ILE A 28 11.06 -1.67 -8.42
N VAL A 29 10.47 -2.04 -9.54
CA VAL A 29 11.20 -2.50 -10.72
C VAL A 29 10.89 -1.56 -11.88
N LYS A 30 11.94 -1.07 -12.53
CA LYS A 30 11.84 -0.24 -13.74
C LYS A 30 12.32 -1.05 -14.94
N LEU A 31 11.51 -1.06 -16.00
CA LEU A 31 11.75 -1.85 -17.22
C LEU A 31 11.49 -1.00 -18.47
N ASN A 32 12.34 -1.18 -19.48
CA ASN A 32 12.10 -0.73 -20.85
C ASN A 32 11.32 -1.77 -21.65
N GLN A 33 10.77 -1.36 -22.79
CA GLN A 33 10.01 -2.24 -23.67
C GLN A 33 10.74 -3.55 -23.99
N GLY A 34 10.08 -4.68 -23.74
CA GLY A 34 10.62 -6.02 -24.00
C GLY A 34 11.59 -6.54 -22.94
N GLU A 35 12.04 -5.72 -21.99
CA GLU A 35 12.81 -6.20 -20.86
C GLU A 35 11.94 -7.06 -19.94
N THR A 36 12.61 -8.03 -19.31
CA THR A 36 12.00 -8.97 -18.40
C THR A 36 12.63 -8.87 -17.02
N PHE A 37 11.82 -9.09 -15.99
CA PHE A 37 12.29 -9.23 -14.62
C PHE A 37 11.67 -10.48 -14.01
N GLU A 38 12.53 -11.38 -13.55
CA GLU A 38 12.13 -12.62 -12.88
C GLU A 38 12.43 -12.52 -11.40
N TYR A 39 11.49 -13.02 -10.59
CA TYR A 39 11.71 -13.13 -9.16
C TYR A 39 10.93 -14.29 -8.54
N ARG A 40 11.36 -14.67 -7.35
CA ARG A 40 10.70 -15.59 -6.43
C ARG A 40 11.05 -15.18 -5.02
N VAL A 41 10.06 -15.08 -4.13
CA VAL A 41 10.27 -14.69 -2.72
C VAL A 41 9.85 -15.86 -1.81
N PRO A 42 10.79 -16.68 -1.34
CA PRO A 42 10.46 -17.85 -0.51
C PRO A 42 9.71 -17.45 0.76
N GLY A 43 8.59 -18.11 1.04
CA GLY A 43 7.78 -17.86 2.25
C GLY A 43 6.92 -16.59 2.21
N TYR A 44 6.85 -15.91 1.06
CA TYR A 44 6.01 -14.74 0.86
C TYR A 44 5.10 -14.94 -0.34
N GLU A 45 3.84 -14.56 -0.19
CA GLU A 45 2.96 -14.24 -1.31
C GLU A 45 3.21 -12.80 -1.77
N THR A 46 2.98 -12.50 -3.05
CA THR A 46 3.21 -11.16 -3.59
C THR A 46 2.08 -10.65 -4.48
N CYS A 47 2.07 -9.35 -4.73
CA CYS A 47 1.18 -8.68 -5.67
C CYS A 47 2.00 -7.77 -6.57
N ILE A 48 1.93 -8.00 -7.88
CA ILE A 48 2.60 -7.20 -8.90
C ILE A 48 1.62 -6.15 -9.40
N VAL A 49 1.97 -4.87 -9.28
CA VAL A 49 1.11 -3.72 -9.59
C VAL A 49 1.91 -2.72 -10.43
N PRO A 50 1.62 -2.56 -11.74
CA PRO A 50 2.22 -1.50 -12.53
C PRO A 50 1.76 -0.13 -12.01
N ALA A 51 2.70 0.64 -11.47
CA ALA A 51 2.48 2.03 -11.09
C ALA A 51 2.30 2.90 -12.35
N THR A 52 3.10 2.60 -13.38
CA THR A 52 2.98 3.14 -14.75
C THR A 52 3.36 2.06 -15.77
N GLY A 53 2.89 2.26 -17.00
CA GLY A 53 3.11 1.34 -18.11
C GLY A 53 2.19 0.11 -18.09
N THR A 54 2.46 -0.77 -19.05
CA THR A 54 1.70 -2.00 -19.28
C THR A 54 2.67 -3.17 -19.34
N VAL A 55 2.33 -4.26 -18.66
CA VAL A 55 3.17 -5.47 -18.57
C VAL A 55 2.39 -6.74 -18.85
N THR A 56 3.09 -7.79 -19.24
CA THR A 56 2.61 -9.17 -19.18
C THR A 56 3.24 -9.85 -17.98
N ILE A 57 2.45 -10.61 -17.22
CA ILE A 57 2.92 -11.33 -16.03
C ILE A 57 2.66 -12.82 -16.22
N GLU A 58 3.70 -13.63 -16.03
CA GLU A 58 3.63 -15.10 -16.08
C GLU A 58 3.96 -15.66 -14.70
N THR A 59 3.06 -16.46 -14.13
CA THR A 59 3.25 -17.05 -12.80
C THR A 59 2.35 -18.26 -12.60
N GLY A 60 2.82 -19.28 -11.87
CA GLY A 60 2.01 -20.45 -11.55
C GLY A 60 1.46 -21.21 -12.76
N GLY A 61 2.11 -21.12 -13.93
CA GLY A 61 1.64 -21.69 -15.19
C GLY A 61 0.57 -20.87 -15.93
N GLU A 62 0.19 -19.71 -15.40
CA GLU A 62 -0.79 -18.79 -15.99
C GLU A 62 -0.11 -17.57 -16.63
N THR A 63 -0.76 -16.97 -17.63
CA THR A 63 -0.28 -15.74 -18.30
C THR A 63 -1.36 -14.65 -18.23
N TYR A 64 -1.02 -13.53 -17.61
CA TYR A 64 -1.86 -12.33 -17.52
C TYR A 64 -1.28 -11.23 -18.41
N LYS A 65 -1.88 -11.01 -19.57
CA LYS A 65 -1.45 -10.00 -20.54
C LYS A 65 -2.04 -8.63 -20.23
N ASP A 66 -1.36 -7.59 -20.70
CA ASP A 66 -1.85 -6.21 -20.72
C ASP A 66 -2.34 -5.74 -19.35
N ILE A 67 -1.56 -6.00 -18.30
CA ILE A 67 -1.81 -5.52 -16.94
C ILE A 67 -1.24 -4.11 -16.82
N GLY A 68 -2.06 -3.16 -16.36
CA GLY A 68 -1.68 -1.77 -16.16
C GLY A 68 -2.13 -0.86 -17.30
N VAL A 69 -2.81 0.23 -16.93
CA VAL A 69 -3.46 1.16 -17.87
C VAL A 69 -2.92 2.60 -17.77
N ARG A 70 -2.09 2.90 -16.78
CA ARG A 70 -1.53 4.23 -16.53
C ARG A 70 -0.33 4.49 -17.42
N THR A 71 -0.25 5.68 -18.00
CA THR A 71 0.83 6.03 -18.94
C THR A 71 1.79 7.07 -18.38
N GLY A 72 1.31 8.09 -17.65
CA GLY A 72 2.15 9.15 -17.11
C GLY A 72 2.57 8.90 -15.68
N ASP A 73 1.61 8.92 -14.75
CA ASP A 73 1.86 8.75 -13.32
C ASP A 73 0.73 7.96 -12.61
N VAL A 74 0.88 7.73 -11.30
CA VAL A 74 -0.10 7.03 -10.45
C VAL A 74 -1.45 7.76 -10.33
N PHE A 75 -1.51 9.05 -10.65
CA PHE A 75 -2.72 9.88 -10.61
C PHE A 75 -3.55 9.77 -11.89
N ASP A 76 -3.03 9.20 -12.97
CA ASP A 76 -3.69 9.19 -14.30
C ASP A 76 -4.72 8.06 -14.49
N GLY A 77 -4.95 7.20 -13.49
CA GLY A 77 -5.93 6.12 -13.62
C GLY A 77 -6.04 5.22 -12.40
N ASP A 78 -6.83 4.16 -12.52
CA ASP A 78 -6.95 3.09 -11.51
C ASP A 78 -5.85 2.02 -11.70
N PRO A 79 -5.43 1.33 -10.63
CA PRO A 79 -4.40 0.29 -10.73
C PRO A 79 -4.97 -1.03 -11.27
N GLU A 80 -4.08 -1.87 -11.79
CA GLU A 80 -4.35 -3.30 -11.96
C GLU A 80 -3.25 -4.07 -11.26
N GLY A 81 -3.49 -5.35 -10.96
CA GLY A 81 -2.45 -6.16 -10.36
C GLY A 81 -2.62 -7.66 -10.57
N VAL A 82 -1.58 -8.41 -10.24
CA VAL A 82 -1.60 -9.88 -10.25
C VAL A 82 -1.13 -10.37 -8.90
N TYR A 83 -1.97 -11.19 -8.26
CA TYR A 83 -1.60 -11.94 -7.08
C TYR A 83 -0.74 -13.15 -7.48
N VAL A 84 0.41 -13.28 -6.82
CA VAL A 84 1.38 -14.35 -6.99
C VAL A 84 1.41 -15.17 -5.70
N PRO A 85 1.13 -16.48 -5.75
CA PRO A 85 1.10 -17.32 -4.55
C PRO A 85 2.47 -17.44 -3.87
N THR A 86 2.44 -17.84 -2.59
CA THR A 86 3.64 -18.11 -1.79
C THR A 86 4.67 -18.95 -2.53
N ASP A 87 5.93 -18.49 -2.50
CA ASP A 87 7.08 -19.20 -3.05
C ASP A 87 6.90 -19.63 -4.53
N THR A 88 6.12 -18.85 -5.29
CA THR A 88 5.88 -19.06 -6.72
C THR A 88 6.72 -18.07 -7.54
N GLY A 89 7.39 -18.58 -8.59
CA GLY A 89 8.12 -17.73 -9.52
C GLY A 89 7.18 -16.86 -10.36
N ALA A 90 7.62 -15.63 -10.65
CA ALA A 90 6.93 -14.75 -11.57
C ALA A 90 7.92 -14.07 -12.52
N GLN A 91 7.51 -13.94 -13.79
CA GLN A 91 8.21 -13.15 -14.80
C GLN A 91 7.33 -11.96 -15.20
N ILE A 92 7.90 -10.77 -15.21
CA ILE A 92 7.26 -9.52 -15.64
C ILE A 92 7.93 -9.10 -16.95
N THR A 93 7.16 -8.96 -18.03
CA THR A 93 7.64 -8.46 -19.33
C THR A 93 7.01 -7.11 -19.65
N CYS A 94 7.83 -6.08 -19.87
CA CYS A 94 7.33 -4.76 -20.22
C CYS A 94 6.80 -4.69 -21.65
N ARG A 95 5.60 -4.13 -21.85
CA ARG A 95 4.91 -4.01 -23.14
C ARG A 95 4.90 -2.57 -23.66
N SER A 96 4.79 -1.60 -22.76
CA SER A 96 4.92 -0.17 -23.05
C SER A 96 6.38 0.24 -23.27
N ALA A 97 6.62 1.51 -23.63
CA ALA A 97 7.97 2.05 -23.79
C ALA A 97 8.81 1.90 -22.52
N THR A 98 8.21 2.22 -21.37
CA THR A 98 8.73 1.97 -20.03
C THR A 98 7.61 1.52 -19.10
N ALA A 99 7.96 0.88 -17.99
CA ALA A 99 7.05 0.56 -16.89
C ALA A 99 7.78 0.70 -15.55
N GLU A 100 7.11 1.28 -14.55
CA GLU A 100 7.48 1.18 -13.15
C GLU A 100 6.50 0.24 -12.46
N VAL A 101 7.00 -0.81 -11.82
CA VAL A 101 6.19 -1.91 -11.27
C VAL A 101 6.49 -2.07 -9.79
N PHE A 102 5.45 -2.04 -8.97
CA PHE A 102 5.51 -2.31 -7.54
C PHE A 102 5.27 -3.79 -7.30
N ILE A 103 6.11 -4.40 -6.46
CA ILE A 103 5.95 -5.77 -6.01
C ILE A 103 5.78 -5.72 -4.49
N ALA A 104 4.53 -5.79 -4.04
CA ALA A 104 4.18 -5.93 -2.63
C ALA A 104 4.26 -7.38 -2.19
N GLY A 105 4.60 -7.67 -0.94
CA GLY A 105 4.52 -9.02 -0.42
C GLY A 105 4.23 -9.08 1.06
N ALA A 106 3.67 -10.20 1.49
CA ALA A 106 3.49 -10.54 2.91
C ALA A 106 3.88 -11.99 3.18
N LYS A 107 4.40 -12.25 4.38
CA LYS A 107 4.76 -13.58 4.82
C LYS A 107 3.53 -14.45 4.96
N PHE A 108 3.49 -15.59 4.27
CA PHE A 108 2.38 -16.53 4.30
C PHE A 108 2.90 -17.94 4.02
N ALA A 109 2.31 -18.95 4.67
CA ALA A 109 2.84 -20.32 4.62
C ALA A 109 2.20 -21.16 3.50
N ASP A 110 0.92 -20.97 3.25
CA ASP A 110 0.18 -21.79 2.30
C ASP A 110 0.29 -21.24 0.88
N THR A 111 0.12 -22.12 -0.11
CA THR A 111 0.13 -21.74 -1.52
C THR A 111 -1.30 -21.70 -2.05
N LEU A 112 -1.72 -20.52 -2.53
CA LEU A 112 -3.02 -20.30 -3.17
C LEU A 112 -2.91 -20.33 -4.69
N LYS A 113 -3.92 -19.82 -5.41
CA LYS A 113 -3.94 -19.77 -6.88
C LYS A 113 -3.70 -18.34 -7.39
N PRO A 114 -2.90 -18.15 -8.45
CA PRO A 114 -2.67 -16.83 -9.01
C PRO A 114 -3.96 -16.27 -9.63
N PHE A 115 -4.07 -14.94 -9.66
CA PHE A 115 -5.15 -14.26 -10.38
C PHE A 115 -4.83 -12.79 -10.67
N ALA A 116 -5.51 -12.23 -11.67
CA ALA A 116 -5.47 -10.81 -11.95
C ALA A 116 -6.63 -10.05 -11.28
N VAL A 117 -6.34 -8.84 -10.83
CA VAL A 117 -7.29 -7.81 -10.42
C VAL A 117 -7.29 -6.75 -11.52
N ARG A 118 -8.44 -6.59 -12.19
CA ARG A 118 -8.61 -5.58 -13.25
C ARG A 118 -9.31 -4.35 -12.70
N THR A 119 -9.22 -3.23 -13.42
CA THR A 119 -9.86 -1.97 -13.03
C THR A 119 -11.34 -2.12 -12.68
N LYS A 120 -12.06 -2.93 -13.46
CA LYS A 120 -13.50 -3.21 -13.25
C LYS A 120 -13.80 -3.99 -11.98
N ASP A 121 -12.82 -4.69 -11.44
CA ASP A 121 -12.95 -5.55 -10.27
C ASP A 121 -12.51 -4.83 -8.99
N LEU A 122 -12.04 -3.58 -9.06
CA LEU A 122 -11.55 -2.84 -7.88
C LEU A 122 -12.69 -2.43 -6.95
N ASP A 123 -12.47 -2.62 -5.65
CA ASP A 123 -13.26 -1.98 -4.60
C ASP A 123 -12.70 -0.59 -4.34
N LYS A 124 -13.52 0.43 -4.59
CA LYS A 124 -13.15 1.84 -4.48
C LYS A 124 -13.94 2.51 -3.37
N VAL A 125 -13.23 3.25 -2.53
CA VAL A 125 -13.81 3.99 -1.40
C VAL A 125 -13.38 5.44 -1.50
N GLN A 126 -14.30 6.36 -1.25
CA GLN A 126 -14.00 7.79 -1.15
C GLN A 126 -14.81 8.39 0.00
N TYR A 127 -14.15 9.13 0.88
CA TYR A 127 -14.76 9.73 2.07
C TYR A 127 -13.98 10.97 2.53
N GLY A 128 -14.51 11.66 3.55
CA GLY A 128 -13.98 12.93 4.03
C GLY A 128 -14.27 14.09 3.08
N SER A 129 -13.67 15.25 3.34
CA SER A 129 -13.85 16.45 2.51
C SER A 129 -12.63 17.37 2.55
N ASP A 130 -12.55 18.28 1.57
CA ASP A 130 -11.49 19.30 1.52
C ASP A 130 -11.61 20.32 2.65
N ASP A 131 -12.82 20.54 3.16
CA ASP A 131 -13.11 21.41 4.31
C ASP A 131 -12.54 20.82 5.60
N THR A 132 -12.72 19.51 5.80
CA THR A 132 -12.17 18.77 6.95
C THR A 132 -10.69 18.41 6.76
N LYS A 133 -10.14 18.65 5.57
CA LYS A 133 -8.80 18.24 5.14
C LYS A 133 -8.57 16.73 5.18
N THR A 134 -9.62 15.90 5.22
CA THR A 134 -9.50 14.42 5.28
C THR A 134 -10.01 13.73 4.02
N HIS A 135 -10.09 14.45 2.91
CA HIS A 135 -10.58 13.91 1.64
C HIS A 135 -9.65 12.83 1.09
N ARG A 136 -10.14 11.59 1.08
CA ARG A 136 -9.35 10.41 0.70
C ARG A 136 -10.09 9.59 -0.33
N ARG A 137 -9.34 9.14 -1.33
CA ARG A 137 -9.77 8.11 -2.30
C ARG A 137 -8.86 6.90 -2.14
N ILE A 138 -9.47 5.72 -2.07
CA ILE A 138 -8.79 4.45 -1.84
C ILE A 138 -9.22 3.48 -2.95
N ALA A 139 -8.25 2.78 -3.52
CA ALA A 139 -8.47 1.63 -4.39
C ALA A 139 -7.86 0.39 -3.73
N HIS A 140 -8.71 -0.54 -3.29
CA HIS A 140 -8.27 -1.79 -2.68
C HIS A 140 -7.97 -2.83 -3.77
N ILE A 141 -6.68 -3.03 -4.07
CA ILE A 141 -6.23 -4.02 -5.06
C ILE A 141 -6.42 -5.42 -4.50
N LEU A 142 -5.91 -5.70 -3.30
CA LEU A 142 -6.16 -6.95 -2.58
C LEU A 142 -7.03 -6.67 -1.34
N GLY A 143 -8.27 -6.22 -1.58
CA GLY A 143 -9.26 -5.85 -0.56
C GLY A 143 -10.07 -7.02 0.02
N ALA A 144 -11.17 -6.69 0.72
CA ALA A 144 -12.04 -7.67 1.39
C ALA A 144 -12.67 -8.69 0.42
N GLN A 145 -13.03 -8.28 -0.80
CA GLN A 145 -13.63 -9.16 -1.81
C GLN A 145 -12.76 -10.38 -2.20
N TYR A 146 -11.46 -10.35 -1.93
CA TYR A 146 -10.52 -11.44 -2.22
C TYR A 146 -10.12 -12.24 -0.97
N HIS A 147 -10.91 -12.14 0.12
CA HIS A 147 -10.61 -12.77 1.40
C HIS A 147 -10.24 -14.25 1.29
N ASP A 148 -10.97 -15.03 0.50
CA ASP A 148 -10.75 -16.48 0.37
C ASP A 148 -9.72 -16.86 -0.70
N ARG A 149 -9.03 -15.86 -1.29
CA ARG A 149 -8.10 -16.03 -2.41
C ARG A 149 -6.71 -15.46 -2.15
N VAL A 150 -6.52 -14.79 -1.01
CA VAL A 150 -5.27 -14.13 -0.59
C VAL A 150 -5.00 -14.52 0.86
N GLY A 151 -3.74 -14.76 1.21
CA GLY A 151 -3.34 -15.20 2.55
C GLY A 151 -3.45 -14.11 3.61
N ARG A 152 -2.35 -13.40 3.86
CA ARG A 152 -2.19 -12.34 4.87
C ARG A 152 -1.97 -10.95 4.26
N LEU A 153 -1.74 -10.88 2.95
CA LEU A 153 -1.45 -9.66 2.22
C LEU A 153 -2.71 -8.80 2.01
N LEU A 154 -2.59 -7.51 2.32
CA LEU A 154 -3.49 -6.45 1.89
C LEU A 154 -2.68 -5.43 1.08
N VAL A 155 -3.21 -5.04 -0.08
CA VAL A 155 -2.58 -4.05 -0.96
C VAL A 155 -3.61 -3.03 -1.38
N SER A 156 -3.31 -1.75 -1.18
CA SER A 156 -4.20 -0.66 -1.56
C SER A 156 -3.42 0.57 -1.98
N GLU A 157 -4.06 1.39 -2.80
CA GLU A 157 -3.58 2.71 -3.16
C GLU A 157 -4.44 3.77 -2.51
N LEU A 158 -3.80 4.79 -1.96
CA LEU A 158 -4.47 5.87 -1.26
C LEU A 158 -4.04 7.20 -1.84
N PHE A 159 -5.02 8.07 -2.06
CA PHE A 159 -4.85 9.42 -2.55
C PHE A 159 -5.42 10.38 -1.52
N THR A 160 -4.57 11.28 -1.03
CA THR A 160 -5.02 12.51 -0.38
C THR A 160 -5.41 13.47 -1.51
N VAL A 161 -6.71 13.52 -1.82
CA VAL A 161 -7.24 14.21 -3.00
C VAL A 161 -7.08 15.73 -2.90
N GLY A 162 -7.20 16.28 -1.69
CA GLY A 162 -7.02 17.71 -1.45
C GLY A 162 -5.56 18.11 -1.26
N GLN A 163 -5.19 19.28 -1.77
CA GLN A 163 -3.88 19.90 -1.48
C GLN A 163 -3.79 20.35 -0.02
N GLY A 164 -2.69 20.01 0.66
CA GLY A 164 -2.54 20.29 2.10
C GLY A 164 -3.44 19.42 3.01
N GLY A 165 -3.89 18.26 2.52
CA GLY A 165 -4.75 17.33 3.24
C GLY A 165 -4.02 16.37 4.19
N TRP A 166 -4.83 15.59 4.88
CA TRP A 166 -4.46 14.62 5.90
C TRP A 166 -4.96 13.24 5.54
N SER A 167 -4.12 12.26 5.86
CA SER A 167 -4.33 10.86 5.65
C SER A 167 -3.87 10.07 6.89
N GLY A 168 -4.27 8.81 7.02
CA GLY A 168 -4.11 8.05 8.27
C GLY A 168 -4.82 8.69 9.47
N PHE A 169 -5.87 9.48 9.22
CA PHE A 169 -6.59 10.28 10.21
C PHE A 169 -8.09 9.96 10.25
N PRO A 170 -8.73 9.85 11.43
CA PRO A 170 -8.18 9.94 12.78
C PRO A 170 -7.11 8.88 13.00
N SER A 171 -6.15 9.24 13.84
CA SER A 171 -4.95 8.42 13.97
C SER A 171 -5.29 7.04 14.52
N HIS A 172 -4.65 6.02 13.97
CA HIS A 172 -4.87 4.63 14.35
C HIS A 172 -3.58 3.83 14.28
N LYS A 173 -3.60 2.65 14.90
CA LYS A 173 -2.54 1.67 14.88
C LYS A 173 -3.09 0.26 14.68
N HIS A 174 -2.22 -0.68 14.36
CA HIS A 174 -2.48 -2.12 14.24
C HIS A 174 -1.18 -2.88 14.58
N ASP A 175 -0.65 -2.58 15.76
CA ASP A 175 0.68 -3.00 16.21
C ASP A 175 0.62 -4.06 17.32
N THR A 176 -0.57 -4.53 17.67
CA THR A 176 -0.81 -5.52 18.72
C THR A 176 -1.95 -6.44 18.34
N ASP A 177 -1.81 -7.75 18.59
CA ASP A 177 -2.95 -8.68 18.59
C ASP A 177 -3.74 -8.54 19.90
N ARG A 178 -4.67 -7.57 19.93
CA ARG A 178 -5.61 -7.33 21.03
C ARG A 178 -7.01 -7.69 20.56
N LEU A 179 -7.24 -8.96 20.24
CA LEU A 179 -8.51 -9.41 19.66
C LEU A 179 -9.66 -9.29 20.70
N PRO A 180 -10.87 -8.84 20.28
CA PRO A 180 -11.28 -8.49 18.91
C PRO A 180 -11.07 -7.00 18.53
N ASP A 181 -10.38 -6.23 19.35
CA ASP A 181 -10.29 -4.77 19.24
C ASP A 181 -9.19 -4.27 18.30
N GLU A 182 -8.11 -5.05 18.12
CA GLU A 182 -6.97 -4.73 17.28
C GLU A 182 -6.31 -6.00 16.74
N THR A 183 -5.82 -5.94 15.51
CA THR A 183 -5.01 -7.00 14.89
C THR A 183 -3.60 -6.50 14.61
N ARG A 184 -2.61 -7.39 14.69
CA ARG A 184 -1.23 -7.05 14.35
C ARG A 184 -0.96 -7.16 12.86
N HIS A 185 -0.60 -6.02 12.25
CA HIS A 185 -0.17 -5.92 10.87
C HIS A 185 1.09 -5.06 10.77
N ASP A 186 2.12 -5.56 10.08
CA ASP A 186 3.19 -4.67 9.61
C ASP A 186 2.69 -3.87 8.44
N GLU A 187 3.11 -2.62 8.33
CA GLU A 187 2.69 -1.75 7.25
C GLU A 187 3.86 -1.03 6.58
N THR A 188 3.79 -0.91 5.26
CA THR A 188 4.82 -0.24 4.47
C THR A 188 4.16 0.66 3.44
N TYR A 189 4.65 1.90 3.38
CA TYR A 189 4.20 2.93 2.46
C TYR A 189 5.28 3.31 1.47
N ASN A 190 4.88 3.54 0.21
CA ASN A 190 5.72 4.20 -0.78
C ASN A 190 4.97 5.39 -1.38
N PHE A 191 5.59 6.58 -1.35
CA PHE A 191 4.91 7.85 -1.61
C PHE A 191 5.18 8.39 -3.02
N ARG A 192 4.18 9.05 -3.59
CA ARG A 192 4.29 9.90 -4.79
C ARG A 192 3.57 11.22 -4.57
N PHE A 193 3.98 12.26 -5.27
CA PHE A 193 3.38 13.59 -5.16
C PHE A 193 3.02 14.17 -6.52
N LYS A 194 2.02 15.06 -6.54
CA LYS A 194 1.68 15.87 -7.72
C LYS A 194 1.68 17.35 -7.35
N PRO A 195 2.54 18.17 -7.99
CA PRO A 195 3.67 17.78 -8.84
C PRO A 195 4.72 16.91 -8.10
N ASN A 196 5.57 16.20 -8.85
CA ASN A 196 6.53 15.20 -8.32
C ASN A 196 7.69 15.77 -7.49
N TYR A 197 7.78 17.09 -7.35
CA TYR A 197 8.70 17.75 -6.39
C TYR A 197 7.97 18.16 -5.10
N GLY A 198 6.74 17.71 -4.90
CA GLY A 198 5.99 17.88 -3.66
C GLY A 198 6.57 17.08 -2.50
N SER A 199 6.04 17.37 -1.30
CA SER A 199 6.44 16.66 -0.08
C SER A 199 5.38 16.73 1.01
N GLY A 200 5.59 15.97 2.09
CA GLY A 200 4.70 15.90 3.23
C GLY A 200 5.45 15.48 4.49
N VAL A 201 4.69 15.18 5.55
CA VAL A 201 5.21 14.68 6.82
C VAL A 201 4.46 13.41 7.19
N GLN A 202 5.20 12.32 7.41
CA GLN A 202 4.70 11.14 8.10
C GLN A 202 4.99 11.28 9.59
N MET A 203 3.97 11.22 10.43
CA MET A 203 4.15 11.19 11.88
C MET A 203 4.03 9.76 12.41
N LEU A 204 4.68 9.50 13.55
CA LEU A 204 4.59 8.23 14.24
C LEU A 204 4.59 8.41 15.76
N GLN A 205 3.41 8.35 16.38
CA GLN A 205 3.26 8.42 17.83
C GLN A 205 3.24 7.02 18.44
N ARG A 206 4.24 6.69 19.26
CA ARG A 206 4.39 5.34 19.84
C ARG A 206 3.36 5.04 20.93
N GLU A 207 2.87 6.10 21.58
CA GLU A 207 1.97 6.03 22.72
C GLU A 207 0.90 7.11 22.59
N ASP A 208 -0.27 6.86 23.17
CA ASP A 208 -1.36 7.82 23.13
C ASP A 208 -0.98 9.13 23.81
N ASN A 209 -1.26 10.25 23.14
CA ASN A 209 -1.05 11.62 23.60
C ASN A 209 0.40 11.93 24.06
N LYS A 210 1.39 11.23 23.50
CA LYS A 210 2.81 11.54 23.66
C LYS A 210 3.43 11.95 22.32
N PRO A 211 4.38 12.91 22.31
CA PRO A 211 5.12 13.24 21.10
C PRO A 211 5.78 12.01 20.50
N GLY A 212 5.79 11.97 19.17
CA GLY A 212 6.39 10.91 18.38
C GLY A 212 7.43 11.44 17.41
N ASP A 213 7.81 10.59 16.47
CA ASP A 213 8.72 10.94 15.39
C ASP A 213 7.95 11.63 14.25
N ALA A 214 8.64 12.48 13.50
CA ALA A 214 8.14 13.11 12.28
C ALA A 214 9.19 12.99 11.17
N TYR A 215 8.80 12.42 10.05
CA TYR A 215 9.66 12.16 8.91
C TYR A 215 9.21 13.02 7.72
N HIS A 216 10.13 13.81 7.17
CA HIS A 216 9.89 14.52 5.93
C HIS A 216 9.91 13.53 4.75
N ILE A 217 8.78 13.43 4.05
CA ILE A 217 8.59 12.50 2.94
C ILE A 217 8.54 13.24 1.61
N MET A 218 9.29 12.73 0.65
CA MET A 218 9.44 13.23 -0.73
C MET A 218 8.96 12.16 -1.73
N ASP A 219 8.80 12.53 -2.99
CA ASP A 219 8.49 11.59 -4.08
C ASP A 219 9.50 10.42 -4.10
N GLY A 220 8.99 9.18 -4.09
CA GLY A 220 9.80 7.97 -3.99
C GLY A 220 10.15 7.50 -2.58
N SER A 221 9.84 8.28 -1.53
CA SER A 221 10.12 7.88 -0.14
C SER A 221 9.37 6.61 0.24
N THR A 222 10.02 5.76 1.05
CA THR A 222 9.38 4.58 1.65
C THR A 222 9.39 4.70 3.17
N ILE A 223 8.28 4.39 3.83
CA ILE A 223 8.17 4.30 5.30
C ILE A 223 7.79 2.87 5.68
N CYS A 224 8.56 2.26 6.58
CA CYS A 224 8.24 1.01 7.26
C CYS A 224 7.70 1.32 8.65
N LEU A 225 6.43 1.00 8.92
CA LEU A 225 5.73 1.23 10.18
C LEU A 225 5.78 -0.04 11.03
N ASP A 226 6.56 0.00 12.10
CA ASP A 226 6.67 -1.09 13.10
C ASP A 226 5.54 -1.04 14.14
N LYS A 227 5.28 0.13 14.73
CA LYS A 227 4.27 0.33 15.78
C LYS A 227 3.90 1.79 16.02
N GLY A 228 2.71 2.01 16.57
CA GLY A 228 2.19 3.33 16.93
C GLY A 228 1.22 3.92 15.91
N TYR A 229 0.68 5.07 16.29
CA TYR A 229 -0.28 5.85 15.52
C TYR A 229 0.40 6.63 14.40
N HIS A 230 -0.08 6.51 13.16
CA HIS A 230 0.70 6.93 11.98
C HIS A 230 -0.07 7.81 10.97
N PRO A 231 -0.53 9.02 11.36
CA PRO A 231 -1.12 9.94 10.41
C PRO A 231 -0.04 10.57 9.53
N CYS A 232 -0.41 10.99 8.33
CA CYS A 232 0.46 11.76 7.44
C CYS A 232 -0.27 12.96 6.84
N ALA A 233 0.49 14.03 6.62
CA ALA A 233 0.00 15.28 6.07
C ALA A 233 0.81 15.63 4.82
N VAL A 234 0.15 16.10 3.77
CA VAL A 234 0.84 16.66 2.60
C VAL A 234 1.02 18.17 2.78
N LEU A 235 2.12 18.73 2.26
CA LEU A 235 2.32 20.18 2.31
C LEU A 235 1.28 20.90 1.42
N PRO A 236 0.93 22.16 1.72
CA PRO A 236 0.02 22.96 0.89
C PRO A 236 0.52 23.05 -0.56
N GLY A 237 -0.40 22.96 -1.52
CA GLY A 237 -0.10 23.04 -2.95
C GLY A 237 0.25 21.71 -3.63
N TYR A 238 0.32 20.61 -2.89
CA TYR A 238 0.63 19.28 -3.43
C TYR A 238 -0.46 18.26 -3.12
N GLU A 239 -0.73 17.37 -4.07
CA GLU A 239 -1.46 16.13 -3.84
C GLU A 239 -0.48 15.03 -3.43
N MET A 240 -0.96 14.06 -2.64
CA MET A 240 -0.16 12.93 -2.17
C MET A 240 -0.83 11.62 -2.51
N TYR A 241 -0.07 10.72 -3.12
CA TYR A 241 -0.40 9.31 -3.29
C TYR A 241 0.52 8.49 -2.39
N TYR A 242 0.02 7.37 -1.89
CA TYR A 242 0.89 6.35 -1.37
C TYR A 242 0.32 4.95 -1.56
N PHE A 243 1.23 4.04 -1.91
CA PHE A 243 1.00 2.61 -2.04
C PHE A 243 1.15 1.96 -0.67
N THR A 244 0.19 1.13 -0.28
CA THR A 244 0.13 0.51 1.05
C THR A 244 0.19 -0.99 0.98
N ILE A 245 1.02 -1.55 1.84
CA ILE A 245 1.26 -2.98 1.97
C ILE A 245 1.06 -3.32 3.44
N LEU A 246 0.06 -4.16 3.74
CA LEU A 246 -0.06 -4.75 5.07
C LEU A 246 0.12 -6.25 5.02
N GLY A 247 0.93 -6.76 5.96
CA GLY A 247 1.10 -8.18 6.23
C GLY A 247 0.58 -8.50 7.62
N GLY A 248 -0.49 -9.31 7.69
CA GLY A 248 -1.07 -9.73 8.97
C GLY A 248 -0.23 -10.78 9.70
N LEU A 249 -0.09 -10.66 11.03
CA LEU A 249 0.66 -11.61 11.85
C LEU A 249 -0.13 -12.90 12.12
N SER A 250 -1.34 -12.74 12.65
CA SER A 250 -2.22 -13.84 13.10
C SER A 250 -3.34 -14.10 12.11
N GLN A 251 -3.84 -13.04 11.46
CA GLN A 251 -4.97 -13.09 10.53
C GLN A 251 -4.85 -12.03 9.44
N ARG A 252 -5.61 -12.20 8.35
CA ARG A 252 -5.67 -11.25 7.24
C ARG A 252 -6.46 -9.99 7.59
N SER A 253 -7.67 -10.17 8.13
CA SER A 253 -8.61 -9.08 8.39
C SER A 253 -8.02 -8.04 9.33
N LEU A 254 -8.02 -6.80 8.86
CA LEU A 254 -7.45 -5.66 9.57
C LEU A 254 -8.48 -5.06 10.52
N LYS A 255 -8.14 -5.03 11.80
CA LYS A 255 -8.84 -4.28 12.84
C LYS A 255 -7.93 -3.18 13.39
N GLN A 256 -8.25 -1.95 13.02
CA GLN A 256 -7.51 -0.77 13.47
C GLN A 256 -7.94 -0.34 14.87
N TYR A 257 -6.97 0.05 15.69
CA TYR A 257 -7.20 0.67 16.99
C TYR A 257 -7.00 2.18 16.86
N PHE A 258 -8.11 2.93 16.88
CA PHE A 258 -8.08 4.39 16.84
C PHE A 258 -7.54 4.96 18.15
N GLN A 259 -6.89 6.12 18.04
CA GLN A 259 -6.28 6.80 19.17
C GLN A 259 -7.36 7.26 20.18
N PRO A 260 -7.38 6.73 21.41
CA PRO A 260 -8.48 6.97 22.36
C PRO A 260 -8.69 8.45 22.68
N THR A 261 -7.59 9.20 22.90
CA THR A 261 -7.63 10.65 23.16
C THR A 261 -8.31 11.45 22.04
N HIS A 262 -8.40 10.89 20.84
CA HIS A 262 -8.97 11.54 19.65
C HIS A 262 -10.21 10.84 19.10
N ALA A 263 -10.83 9.93 19.87
CA ALA A 263 -11.96 9.13 19.43
C ALA A 263 -13.13 9.99 18.90
N GLU A 264 -13.38 11.16 19.49
CA GLU A 264 -14.45 12.08 19.04
C GLU A 264 -14.31 12.54 17.57
N GLN A 265 -13.09 12.55 17.02
CA GLN A 265 -12.84 12.95 15.64
C GLN A 265 -13.40 11.96 14.62
N LEU A 266 -13.69 10.73 15.04
CA LEU A 266 -14.43 9.76 14.24
C LEU A 266 -15.85 10.26 13.89
N HIS A 267 -16.42 11.17 14.68
CA HIS A 267 -17.73 11.74 14.43
C HIS A 267 -17.69 13.05 13.64
N THR A 268 -16.50 13.60 13.37
CA THR A 268 -16.33 14.86 12.62
C THR A 268 -16.01 14.66 11.14
N ILE A 269 -15.69 13.43 10.72
CA ILE A 269 -15.27 13.13 9.35
C ILE A 269 -16.42 12.46 8.58
N PRO A 270 -16.94 13.10 7.52
CA PRO A 270 -18.03 12.52 6.73
C PRO A 270 -17.67 11.14 6.15
N GLY A 271 -18.56 10.16 6.33
CA GLY A 271 -18.45 8.81 5.75
C GLY A 271 -17.45 7.87 6.42
N ILE A 272 -16.72 8.30 7.46
CA ILE A 272 -15.71 7.45 8.10
C ILE A 272 -16.30 6.26 8.86
N MET A 273 -17.48 6.42 9.46
CA MET A 273 -18.16 5.34 10.18
C MET A 273 -18.58 4.20 9.24
N ASP A 274 -19.01 4.53 8.03
CA ASP A 274 -19.35 3.54 7.00
C ASP A 274 -18.10 2.78 6.54
N MET A 275 -16.98 3.48 6.40
CA MET A 275 -15.68 2.87 6.11
C MET A 275 -15.26 1.91 7.22
N VAL A 276 -15.31 2.33 8.49
CA VAL A 276 -14.96 1.48 9.65
C VAL A 276 -15.87 0.25 9.75
N ALA A 277 -17.16 0.38 9.40
CA ALA A 277 -18.09 -0.73 9.40
C ALA A 277 -17.77 -1.79 8.33
N LYS A 278 -17.17 -1.42 7.19
CA LYS A 278 -16.74 -2.37 6.14
C LYS A 278 -15.58 -3.28 6.56
N PHE A 279 -14.82 -2.89 7.59
CA PHE A 279 -13.71 -3.69 8.14
C PHE A 279 -14.12 -4.59 9.32
N LYS A 280 -15.38 -4.55 9.76
CA LYS A 280 -15.95 -5.53 10.71
C LYS A 280 -16.44 -6.75 9.97
#